data_AF-A0A8J4XPC7-F1
#
_entry.id   AF-A0A8J4XPC7-F1
#
_cell.length_a   1.000
_cell.length_b   1.000
_cell.length_c   1.000
_cell.angle_alpha   90.00
_cell.angle_beta   90.00
_cell.angle_gamma   90.00
#
_symmetry.space_group_name_H-M   'P 1'
#
loop_
_entity.id
_entity.type
_entity.pdbx_description
1 polymer ?
#
loop_
_entity_poly.entity_id
_entity_poly.type
_entity_poly.pdbx_seq_one_letter_code
_entity_poly.pdbx_strand_id
1 'polypeptide(L)'
;MISGKAIARAIRAHFLVDAALNAILLAKAYDLPFSHVTEDDQPNTDAEESFPQNEDLKEAQGLLKGLLDGTETLDNVLSSESVTRIDKRINHVKDAMADQRTAKLWIQYLDMVKILQLFIKAERTGNWELHLDAVRKMLPIFAAAGHILYAKSAYLYCSKWRGCRQAILKCTRNFLKDSM
;
A
#
# COMPACT_ATOMS: atom_id res chain seq x y z
N MET A 1 14.06 14.74 4.25
CA MET A 1 13.72 15.02 2.83
C MET A 1 14.46 14.05 1.93
N ILE A 2 13.76 13.06 1.39
CA ILE A 2 14.33 12.18 0.34
C ILE A 2 14.45 13.01 -0.94
N SER A 3 15.56 13.73 -1.12
CA SER A 3 15.80 14.56 -2.31
C SER A 3 16.79 13.85 -3.24
N GLY A 4 16.44 13.82 -4.53
CA GLY A 4 17.28 13.21 -5.55
C GLY A 4 16.48 12.71 -6.74
N LYS A 5 16.85 13.14 -7.95
CA LYS A 5 16.22 12.67 -9.19
C LYS A 5 16.26 11.14 -9.32
N ALA A 6 17.35 10.51 -8.87
CA ALA A 6 17.50 9.06 -8.87
C ALA A 6 16.52 8.37 -7.93
N ILE A 7 16.41 8.83 -6.68
CA ILE A 7 15.52 8.23 -5.68
C ILE A 7 14.06 8.40 -6.09
N ALA A 8 13.67 9.56 -6.61
CA ALA A 8 12.33 9.79 -7.12
C ALA A 8 11.97 8.86 -8.29
N ARG A 9 12.91 8.54 -9.18
CA ARG A 9 12.71 7.55 -10.25
C ARG A 9 12.53 6.15 -9.69
N ALA A 10 13.36 5.74 -8.72
CA ALA A 10 13.26 4.43 -8.08
C ALA A 10 11.90 4.24 -7.39
N ILE A 11 11.43 5.24 -6.63
CA ILE A 11 10.10 5.19 -5.97
C ILE A 11 8.99 5.02 -7.01
N ARG A 12 9.02 5.78 -8.11
CA ARG A 12 8.03 5.64 -9.19
C ARG A 12 8.06 4.25 -9.82
N ALA A 13 9.26 3.68 -10.04
CA ALA A 13 9.39 2.33 -10.55
C ALA A 13 8.73 1.31 -9.61
N HIS A 14 8.98 1.40 -8.30
CA HIS A 14 8.33 0.51 -7.32
C HIS A 14 6.80 0.62 -7.33
N PHE A 15 6.26 1.83 -7.46
CA PHE A 15 4.81 2.05 -7.53
C PHE A 15 4.19 1.52 -8.82
N LEU A 16 4.91 1.61 -9.94
CA LEU A 16 4.47 1.02 -11.20
C LEU A 16 4.40 -0.50 -11.12
N VAL A 17 5.42 -1.13 -10.52
CA VAL A 17 5.43 -2.58 -10.29
C VAL A 17 4.30 -3.01 -9.35
N ASP A 18 4.04 -2.25 -8.28
CA ASP A 18 2.92 -2.50 -7.37
C ASP A 18 1.56 -2.41 -8.10
N ALA A 19 1.36 -1.39 -8.93
CA ALA A 19 0.14 -1.24 -9.73
C ALA A 19 -0.02 -2.41 -10.73
N ALA A 20 1.04 -2.80 -11.42
CA ALA A 20 1.02 -3.91 -12.38
C ALA A 20 0.70 -5.25 -11.69
N LEU A 21 1.31 -5.53 -10.55
CA LEU A 21 1.04 -6.75 -9.78
C LEU A 21 -0.40 -6.77 -9.24
N ASN A 22 -0.91 -5.65 -8.73
CA ASN A 22 -2.30 -5.56 -8.30
C ASN A 22 -3.29 -5.73 -9.47
N ALA A 23 -2.96 -5.23 -10.66
CA ALA A 23 -3.74 -5.48 -11.88
C ALA A 23 -3.75 -6.96 -12.28
N ILE A 24 -2.59 -7.63 -12.22
CA ILE A 24 -2.47 -9.09 -12.44
C ILE A 24 -3.34 -9.87 -11.43
N LEU A 25 -3.27 -9.51 -10.16
CA LEU A 25 -4.09 -10.15 -9.12
C LEU A 25 -5.58 -9.91 -9.34
N LEU A 26 -5.98 -8.70 -9.72
CA LEU A 26 -7.37 -8.37 -10.00
C LEU A 26 -7.91 -9.15 -11.21
N ALA A 27 -7.15 -9.20 -12.30
CA ALA A 27 -7.55 -9.96 -13.48
C ALA A 27 -7.68 -11.45 -13.16
N LYS A 28 -6.75 -12.01 -12.39
CA LYS A 28 -6.84 -13.39 -11.91
C LYS A 28 -8.05 -13.60 -10.99
N ALA A 29 -8.38 -12.62 -10.14
CA ALA A 29 -9.51 -12.73 -9.22
C ALA A 29 -10.85 -12.77 -9.95
N TYR A 30 -10.97 -12.05 -11.07
CA TYR A 30 -12.21 -11.90 -11.83
C TYR A 30 -12.20 -12.63 -13.18
N ASP A 31 -11.20 -13.47 -13.42
CA ASP A 31 -10.99 -14.20 -14.68
C ASP A 31 -11.04 -13.26 -15.92
N LEU A 32 -10.48 -12.05 -15.78
CA LEU A 32 -10.43 -11.08 -16.86
C LEU A 32 -9.35 -11.49 -17.88
N PRO A 33 -9.58 -11.30 -19.18
CA PRO A 33 -8.52 -11.46 -20.18
C PRO A 33 -7.43 -10.43 -19.89
N PHE A 34 -6.21 -10.90 -19.64
CA PHE A 34 -5.05 -10.03 -19.74
C PHE A 34 -4.82 -9.80 -21.23
N SER A 35 -4.90 -8.55 -21.70
CA SER A 35 -4.50 -8.25 -23.07
C SER A 35 -3.06 -8.69 -23.24
N HIS A 36 -2.88 -9.79 -23.96
CA HIS A 36 -1.57 -10.21 -24.40
C HIS A 36 -1.19 -9.19 -25.46
N VAL A 37 -0.31 -8.23 -25.13
CA VAL A 37 0.32 -7.41 -26.16
C VAL A 37 1.25 -8.35 -26.92
N THR A 38 0.72 -9.04 -27.92
CA THR A 38 1.54 -9.59 -29.00
C THR A 38 2.08 -8.38 -29.77
N GLU A 39 3.39 -8.33 -29.95
CA GLU A 39 4.07 -7.26 -30.71
C GLU A 39 3.72 -7.25 -32.20
N ASP A 40 2.90 -8.21 -32.64
CA ASP A 40 2.29 -8.28 -33.96
C ASP A 40 0.77 -8.39 -33.74
N ASP A 41 0.06 -7.29 -33.91
CA ASP A 41 -1.28 -7.31 -34.53
C ASP A 41 -1.67 -5.88 -34.92
N GLN A 42 -2.03 -5.74 -36.20
CA GLN A 42 -2.63 -4.53 -36.75
C GLN A 42 -3.90 -4.15 -35.96
N PRO A 43 -4.30 -2.86 -35.95
CA PRO A 43 -5.49 -2.42 -35.24
C PRO A 43 -6.74 -2.94 -35.97
N ASN A 44 -7.15 -4.17 -35.65
CA ASN A 44 -8.47 -4.65 -36.01
C ASN A 44 -9.49 -3.89 -35.16
N THR A 45 -10.32 -3.13 -35.86
CA THR A 45 -11.11 -2.01 -35.34
C THR A 45 -12.45 -2.45 -34.72
N ASP A 46 -12.79 -3.74 -34.65
CA ASP A 46 -14.17 -4.16 -34.32
C ASP A 46 -14.30 -5.28 -33.26
N ALA A 47 -13.30 -5.46 -32.40
CA ALA A 47 -13.48 -6.30 -31.21
C ALA A 47 -13.98 -5.43 -30.05
N GLU A 48 -15.31 -5.32 -29.90
CA GLU A 48 -15.90 -5.03 -28.59
C GLU A 48 -15.46 -6.14 -27.63
N GLU A 49 -14.31 -5.98 -26.98
CA GLU A 49 -13.89 -6.83 -25.87
C GLU A 49 -14.99 -6.70 -24.81
N SER A 50 -15.82 -7.72 -24.72
CA SER A 50 -16.84 -7.85 -23.70
C SER A 50 -16.14 -7.97 -22.35
N PHE A 51 -15.82 -6.84 -21.74
CA PHE A 51 -15.36 -6.75 -20.36
C PHE A 51 -16.33 -7.56 -19.50
N PRO A 52 -15.85 -8.50 -18.66
CA PRO A 52 -16.70 -9.19 -17.71
C PRO A 52 -17.54 -8.17 -16.97
N GLN A 53 -18.86 -8.28 -17.13
CA GLN A 53 -19.86 -7.36 -16.59
C GLN A 53 -19.99 -7.56 -15.07
N ASN A 54 -18.87 -7.56 -14.35
CA ASN A 54 -18.90 -7.71 -12.92
C ASN A 54 -19.43 -6.43 -12.30
N GLU A 55 -20.57 -6.53 -11.63
CA GLU A 55 -21.26 -5.42 -10.99
C GLU A 55 -20.35 -4.70 -9.97
N ASP A 56 -19.55 -5.45 -9.21
CA ASP A 56 -18.60 -4.89 -8.24
C ASP A 56 -17.53 -4.02 -8.92
N LEU A 57 -17.01 -4.43 -10.07
CA LEU A 57 -15.99 -3.67 -10.81
C LEU A 57 -16.58 -2.39 -11.42
N LYS A 58 -17.83 -2.45 -11.92
CA LYS A 58 -18.52 -1.27 -12.46
C LYS A 58 -18.84 -0.26 -11.35
N GLU A 59 -19.31 -0.74 -10.20
CA GLU A 59 -19.58 0.10 -9.04
C GLU A 59 -18.30 0.75 -8.53
N ALA A 60 -17.22 -0.02 -8.37
CA ALA A 60 -15.92 0.51 -7.95
C ALA A 60 -15.34 1.52 -8.95
N GLN A 61 -15.54 1.31 -10.26
CA GLN A 61 -15.15 2.27 -11.29
C GLN A 61 -15.96 3.58 -11.17
N GLY A 62 -17.26 3.49 -10.92
CA GLY A 62 -18.13 4.64 -10.68
C GLY A 62 -17.68 5.45 -9.46
N LEU A 63 -17.42 4.76 -8.35
CA LEU A 63 -16.90 5.38 -7.12
C LEU A 63 -15.54 6.06 -7.34
N LEU A 64 -14.64 5.43 -8.10
CA LEU A 64 -13.34 6.02 -8.43
C LEU A 64 -13.50 7.28 -9.29
N LYS A 65 -14.37 7.27 -10.29
CA LYS A 65 -14.67 8.47 -11.11
C LYS A 65 -15.24 9.59 -10.24
N GLY A 66 -16.21 9.28 -9.38
CA GLY A 66 -16.77 10.27 -8.44
C GLY A 66 -15.72 10.84 -7.48
N LEU A 67 -14.74 10.04 -7.05
CA LEU A 67 -13.63 10.52 -6.21
C LEU A 67 -12.68 11.46 -6.97
N LEU A 68 -12.41 11.16 -8.25
CA LEU A 68 -11.57 12.00 -9.12
C LEU A 68 -12.26 13.32 -9.47
N ASP A 69 -13.57 13.28 -9.68
CA ASP A 69 -14.40 14.45 -9.99
C ASP A 69 -14.75 15.27 -8.72
N GLY A 70 -14.42 14.75 -7.54
CA GLY A 70 -14.66 15.39 -6.24
C GLY A 70 -16.10 15.33 -5.75
N THR A 71 -16.95 14.50 -6.36
CA THR A 71 -18.36 14.32 -5.97
C THR A 71 -18.53 13.35 -4.80
N GLU A 72 -17.58 12.42 -4.63
CA GLU A 72 -17.58 11.42 -3.58
C GLU A 72 -16.47 11.66 -2.56
N THR A 73 -16.73 11.30 -1.29
CA THR A 73 -15.74 11.37 -0.23
C THR A 73 -14.97 10.06 -0.11
N LEU A 74 -13.72 10.13 0.38
CA LEU A 74 -12.91 8.93 0.61
C LEU A 74 -13.58 7.96 1.59
N ASP A 75 -14.28 8.47 2.61
CA ASP A 75 -14.94 7.64 3.62
C ASP A 75 -16.11 6.84 3.02
N ASN A 76 -16.85 7.42 2.07
CA ASN A 76 -17.88 6.72 1.32
C ASN A 76 -17.29 5.55 0.51
N VAL A 77 -16.18 5.81 -0.20
CA VAL A 77 -15.52 4.77 -1.01
C VAL A 77 -14.99 3.63 -0.13
N LEU A 78 -14.35 3.95 1.00
CA LEU A 78 -13.83 2.95 1.94
C LEU A 78 -14.93 2.13 2.61
N SER A 79 -16.13 2.70 2.77
CA SER A 79 -17.29 2.04 3.37
C SER A 79 -18.12 1.24 2.36
N SER A 80 -17.85 1.39 1.06
CA SER A 80 -18.61 0.72 0.01
C SER A 80 -18.44 -0.80 0.04
N GLU A 81 -19.54 -1.53 -0.09
CA GLU A 81 -19.50 -2.98 -0.03
C GLU A 81 -18.75 -3.59 -1.22
N SER A 82 -18.88 -3.00 -2.41
CA SER A 82 -18.17 -3.42 -3.63
C SER A 82 -16.65 -3.42 -3.43
N VAL A 83 -16.08 -2.35 -2.85
CA VAL A 83 -14.64 -2.28 -2.54
C VAL A 83 -14.24 -3.35 -1.52
N THR A 84 -15.06 -3.59 -0.48
CA THR A 84 -14.75 -4.66 0.48
C THR A 84 -14.82 -6.06 -0.13
N ARG A 85 -15.75 -6.31 -1.07
CA ARG A 85 -15.84 -7.58 -1.81
C ARG A 85 -14.64 -7.79 -2.71
N ILE A 86 -14.22 -6.74 -3.43
CA ILE A 86 -13.00 -6.76 -4.26
C ILE A 86 -11.77 -7.08 -3.40
N ASP A 87 -11.58 -6.39 -2.29
CA ASP A 87 -10.43 -6.63 -1.40
C ASP A 87 -10.42 -8.08 -0.85
N LYS A 88 -11.58 -8.58 -0.38
CA LYS A 88 -11.73 -9.97 0.06
C LYS A 88 -11.33 -10.98 -1.02
N ARG A 89 -11.78 -10.76 -2.26
CA ARG A 89 -11.51 -11.67 -3.38
C ARG A 89 -10.03 -11.65 -3.77
N ILE A 90 -9.41 -10.48 -3.80
CA ILE A 90 -7.96 -10.34 -4.02
C ILE A 90 -7.16 -11.05 -2.91
N ASN A 91 -7.56 -10.88 -1.65
CA ASN A 91 -6.87 -11.54 -0.54
C ASN A 91 -7.04 -13.07 -0.57
N HIS A 92 -8.23 -13.56 -0.96
CA HIS A 92 -8.43 -14.99 -1.20
C HIS A 92 -7.49 -15.56 -2.27
N VAL A 93 -7.30 -14.83 -3.39
CA VAL A 93 -6.33 -15.24 -4.43
C VAL A 93 -4.89 -15.24 -3.91
N LYS A 94 -4.51 -14.25 -3.09
CA LYS A 94 -3.18 -14.23 -2.47
C LYS A 94 -2.97 -15.43 -1.55
N ASP A 95 -3.95 -15.77 -0.74
CA ASP A 95 -3.90 -16.92 0.18
C ASP A 95 -3.83 -18.25 -0.59
N ALA A 96 -4.63 -18.39 -1.64
CA ALA A 96 -4.59 -19.56 -2.53
C ALA A 96 -3.24 -19.74 -3.25
N MET A 97 -2.47 -18.66 -3.40
CA MET A 97 -1.14 -18.68 -4.01
C MET A 97 0.01 -18.76 -2.99
N ALA A 98 -0.29 -18.77 -1.69
CA ALA A 98 0.73 -18.68 -0.63
C ALA A 98 1.74 -19.84 -0.63
N ASP A 99 1.35 -21.00 -1.14
CA ASP A 99 2.21 -22.19 -1.25
C ASP A 99 3.29 -22.04 -2.33
N GLN A 100 3.07 -21.17 -3.33
CA GLN A 100 4.03 -20.96 -4.40
C GLN A 100 5.14 -20.00 -3.96
N ARG A 101 6.39 -20.49 -3.99
CA ARG A 101 7.57 -19.69 -3.59
C ARG A 101 7.65 -18.33 -4.27
N THR A 102 7.39 -18.29 -5.58
CA THR A 102 7.43 -17.05 -6.37
C THR A 102 6.29 -16.10 -6.01
N ALA A 103 5.07 -16.62 -5.80
CA ALA A 103 3.94 -15.78 -5.40
C ALA A 103 4.17 -15.18 -4.01
N LYS A 104 4.67 -15.97 -3.05
CA LYS A 104 5.04 -15.50 -1.72
C LYS A 104 6.05 -14.35 -1.77
N LEU A 105 7.05 -14.43 -2.65
CA LEU A 105 8.02 -13.35 -2.85
C LEU A 105 7.35 -12.06 -3.35
N TRP A 106 6.47 -12.14 -4.35
CA TRP A 106 5.79 -10.96 -4.89
C TRP A 106 4.76 -10.37 -3.92
N ILE A 107 4.07 -11.20 -3.14
CA ILE A 107 3.17 -10.73 -2.07
C ILE A 107 3.98 -9.99 -0.99
N GLN A 108 5.11 -10.55 -0.56
CA GLN A 108 6.02 -9.86 0.35
C GLN A 108 6.52 -8.53 -0.24
N TYR A 109 6.79 -8.48 -1.54
CA TYR A 109 7.16 -7.25 -2.22
C TYR A 109 6.06 -6.19 -2.17
N LEU A 110 4.80 -6.56 -2.45
CA LEU A 110 3.65 -5.64 -2.31
C LEU A 110 3.58 -5.06 -0.89
N ASP A 111 3.79 -5.89 0.13
CA ASP A 111 3.79 -5.42 1.53
C ASP A 111 4.95 -4.45 1.82
N MET A 112 6.14 -4.68 1.25
CA MET A 112 7.26 -3.74 1.35
C MET A 112 6.94 -2.39 0.70
N VAL A 113 6.30 -2.38 -0.47
CA VAL A 113 5.89 -1.14 -1.15
C VAL A 113 4.82 -0.38 -0.35
N LYS A 114 3.85 -1.08 0.24
CA LYS A 114 2.87 -0.47 1.15
C LYS A 114 3.53 0.21 2.36
N ILE A 115 4.53 -0.43 2.96
CA ILE A 115 5.29 0.18 4.07
C ILE A 115 6.05 1.43 3.60
N LEU A 116 6.62 1.40 2.39
CA LEU A 116 7.26 2.58 1.79
C LEU A 116 6.26 3.73 1.56
N GLN A 117 5.07 3.43 1.05
CA GLN A 117 3.99 4.43 0.89
C GLN A 117 3.57 5.03 2.23
N LEU A 118 3.42 4.20 3.27
CA LEU A 118 3.09 4.63 4.63
C LEU A 118 4.14 5.59 5.19
N PHE A 119 5.42 5.27 5.00
CA PHE A 119 6.54 6.12 5.41
C PHE A 119 6.52 7.46 4.67
N ILE A 120 6.36 7.46 3.34
CA ILE A 120 6.28 8.69 2.55
C ILE A 120 5.08 9.54 2.98
N LYS A 121 3.92 8.92 3.23
CA LYS A 121 2.73 9.60 3.75
C LYS A 121 3.04 10.28 5.08
N ALA A 122 3.68 9.57 6.01
CA ALA A 122 4.04 10.12 7.32
C ALA A 122 5.00 11.32 7.22
N GLU A 123 6.03 11.22 6.37
CA GLU A 123 6.98 12.32 6.13
C GLU A 123 6.28 13.54 5.53
N ARG A 124 5.35 13.34 4.59
CA ARG A 124 4.64 14.44 3.91
C ARG A 124 3.58 15.11 4.78
N THR A 125 2.94 14.37 5.68
CA THR A 125 1.95 14.92 6.61
C THR A 125 2.55 15.39 7.93
N GLY A 126 3.84 15.15 8.17
CA GLY A 126 4.48 15.42 9.45
C GLY A 126 3.92 14.55 10.60
N ASN A 127 3.22 13.46 10.29
CA ASN A 127 2.62 12.61 11.31
C ASN A 127 3.66 11.67 11.92
N TRP A 128 4.11 12.03 13.12
CA TRP A 128 5.18 11.32 13.81
C TRP A 128 4.80 9.90 14.26
N GLU A 129 3.55 9.68 14.70
CA GLU A 129 3.10 8.35 15.10
C GLU A 129 3.09 7.40 13.91
N LEU A 130 2.62 7.89 12.75
CA LEU A 130 2.65 7.14 11.49
C LEU A 130 4.07 6.85 11.03
N HIS A 131 4.99 7.80 11.20
CA HIS A 131 6.40 7.62 10.88
C HIS A 131 7.01 6.48 11.72
N LEU A 132 6.80 6.50 13.04
CA LEU A 132 7.32 5.47 13.93
C LEU A 132 6.73 4.08 13.64
N ASP A 133 5.45 3.99 13.30
CA ASP A 133 4.84 2.71 12.92
C ASP A 133 5.41 2.19 11.59
N ALA A 134 5.62 3.07 10.60
CA ALA A 134 6.26 2.69 9.34
C ALA A 134 7.70 2.20 9.56
N VAL A 135 8.52 2.92 10.35
CA VAL A 135 9.89 2.50 10.67
C VAL A 135 9.92 1.17 11.43
N ARG A 136 8.97 0.95 12.35
CA ARG A 136 8.84 -0.34 13.05
C ARG A 136 8.52 -1.49 12.09
N LYS A 137 7.62 -1.25 11.13
CA LYS A 137 7.28 -2.22 10.07
C LYS A 137 8.44 -2.50 9.10
N MET A 138 9.38 -1.57 8.95
CA MET A 138 10.60 -1.78 8.14
C MET A 138 11.66 -2.66 8.82
N LEU A 139 11.62 -2.87 10.14
CA LEU A 139 12.65 -3.62 10.88
C LEU A 139 12.88 -5.05 10.33
N PRO A 140 11.85 -5.87 10.05
CA PRO A 140 12.04 -7.19 9.47
C PRO A 140 12.68 -7.13 8.08
N ILE A 141 12.39 -6.08 7.30
CA ILE A 141 12.97 -5.86 5.96
C ILE A 141 14.47 -5.60 6.07
N PHE A 142 14.90 -4.71 6.98
CA PHE A 142 16.31 -4.43 7.20
C PHE A 142 17.07 -5.68 7.68
N ALA A 143 16.48 -6.46 8.58
CA ALA A 143 17.08 -7.70 9.04
C ALA A 143 17.22 -8.73 7.90
N ALA A 144 16.15 -8.93 7.11
CA ALA A 144 16.14 -9.85 5.98
C ALA A 144 17.09 -9.44 4.85
N ALA A 145 17.28 -8.14 4.62
CA ALA A 145 18.21 -7.60 3.62
C ALA A 145 19.68 -7.59 4.10
N GLY A 146 19.99 -8.07 5.31
CA GLY A 146 21.35 -8.05 5.88
C GLY A 146 21.80 -6.66 6.36
N HIS A 147 20.90 -5.69 6.41
CA HIS A 147 21.15 -4.32 6.85
C HIS A 147 21.03 -4.19 8.38
N ILE A 148 21.81 -5.00 9.10
CA ILE A 148 21.74 -5.15 10.58
C ILE A 148 21.98 -3.82 11.30
N LEU A 149 22.88 -2.97 10.81
CA LEU A 149 23.13 -1.64 11.38
C LEU A 149 21.90 -0.74 11.30
N TYR A 150 21.21 -0.74 10.16
CA TYR A 150 19.96 0.00 9.97
C TYR A 150 18.85 -0.55 10.86
N ALA A 151 18.74 -1.88 10.97
CA ALA A 151 17.78 -2.52 11.88
C ALA A 151 18.04 -2.10 13.34
N LYS A 152 19.29 -2.13 13.78
CA LYS A 152 19.69 -1.73 15.14
C LYS A 152 19.42 -0.25 15.40
N SER A 153 19.81 0.64 14.48
CA SER A 153 19.59 2.08 14.64
C SER A 153 18.10 2.42 14.64
N ALA A 154 17.31 1.83 13.73
CA ALA A 154 15.86 2.02 13.67
C ALA A 154 15.17 1.50 14.94
N TYR A 155 15.61 0.35 15.47
CA TYR A 155 15.08 -0.19 16.72
C TYR A 155 15.35 0.72 17.92
N LEU A 156 16.58 1.22 18.05
CA LEU A 156 16.97 2.15 19.10
C LEU A 156 16.17 3.46 19.00
N TYR A 157 16.01 3.96 17.78
CA TYR A 157 15.22 5.15 17.47
C TYR A 157 13.75 4.99 17.92
N CYS A 158 13.07 3.91 17.51
CA CYS A 158 11.69 3.64 17.93
C CYS A 158 11.57 3.48 19.45
N SER A 159 12.57 2.84 20.09
CA SER A 159 12.56 2.60 21.54
C SER A 159 12.74 3.89 22.34
N LYS A 160 13.66 4.76 21.92
CA LYS A 160 13.90 6.06 22.54
C LYS A 160 12.66 6.94 22.47
N TRP A 161 11.97 6.97 21.33
CA TRP A 161 10.74 7.74 21.17
C TRP A 161 9.58 7.26 22.03
N ARG A 162 9.43 5.94 22.23
CA ARG A 162 8.46 5.40 23.20
C ARG A 162 8.76 5.88 24.62
N GLY A 163 10.04 5.89 25.02
CA GLY A 163 10.47 6.41 26.32
C GLY A 163 10.15 7.90 26.50
N CYS A 164 10.47 8.73 25.50
CA CYS A 164 10.13 10.15 25.51
C CYS A 164 8.62 10.40 25.58
N ARG A 165 7.80 9.66 24.82
CA ARG A 165 6.33 9.77 24.86
C ARG A 165 5.78 9.45 26.26
N GLN A 166 6.27 8.40 26.91
CA GLN A 166 5.87 8.05 28.28
C GLN A 166 6.27 9.11 29.30
N ALA A 167 7.47 9.70 29.15
CA ALA A 167 7.92 10.78 30.02
C ALA A 167 7.06 12.04 29.86
N ILE A 168 6.76 12.45 28.62
CA ILE A 168 5.89 13.59 28.31
C ILE A 168 4.51 13.38 28.94
N LEU A 169 3.86 12.23 28.68
CA LEU A 169 2.52 11.93 29.23
C LEU A 169 2.49 11.92 30.76
N LYS A 170 3.57 11.46 31.41
CA LYS A 170 3.70 11.53 32.87
C LYS A 170 3.82 12.98 33.35
N CYS A 171 4.64 13.80 32.70
CA CYS A 171 4.76 15.22 33.03
C CYS A 171 3.45 15.99 32.82
N THR A 172 2.74 15.78 31.70
CA THR A 172 1.45 16.46 31.46
C THR A 172 0.39 16.04 32.48
N ARG A 173 0.35 14.76 32.86
CA ARG A 173 -0.57 14.25 33.88
C ARG A 173 -0.27 14.84 35.26
N ASN A 174 1.01 14.97 35.63
CA ASN A 174 1.40 15.56 36.91
C ASN A 174 1.11 17.06 36.92
N PHE A 175 1.42 17.78 35.84
CA PHE A 175 1.12 19.21 35.70
C PHE A 175 -0.39 19.52 35.82
N LEU A 176 -1.25 18.68 35.23
CA LEU A 176 -2.72 18.81 35.36
C LEU A 176 -3.23 18.48 36.76
N LYS A 177 -2.53 17.63 37.52
CA LYS A 177 -2.86 17.33 38.93
C LYS A 177 -2.40 18.42 39.88
N ASP A 178 -1.31 19.11 39.57
CA ASP A 178 -0.76 20.19 40.40
C ASP A 178 -1.43 21.55 40.13
N SER A 179 -2.29 21.64 39.10
CA SER A 179 -3.03 22.85 38.71
C SER A 179 -4.51 22.84 39.15
N MET A 180 -4.93 21.86 39.94
CA MET A 180 -6.30 21.68 40.47
C MET A 180 -6.24 21.50 41.99
#